data_AF-A0A8J6I207-F1
#
_entry.id   AF-A0A8J6I207-F1
#
_cell.length_a   1.000
_cell.length_b   1.000
_cell.length_c   1.000
_cell.angle_alpha   90.00
_cell.angle_beta   90.00
_cell.angle_gamma   90.00
#
_symmetry.space_group_name_H-M   'P 1'
#
loop_
_entity.id
_entity.type
_entity.pdbx_description
1 polymer ?
#
loop_
_entity_poly.entity_id
_entity_poly.type
_entity_poly.pdbx_seq_one_letter_code
_entity_poly.pdbx_strand_id
1 'polypeptide(L)'
;MTTVASTRDELFGVRKALKGRTAVVMTMGALHDGHVTLLRRARESTDHVIATIFVNPLQFGPAEDFDRYPRTFNEDLAKCVEVGVDLVFAPHRAT
;
A
#
# COMPACT_ATOMS: atom_id res chain seq x y z
N MET A 1 -7.56 -13.10 0.61
CA MET A 1 -6.29 -13.28 -0.13
C MET A 1 -5.89 -11.90 -0.63
N THR A 2 -4.72 -11.41 -0.26
CA THR A 2 -4.23 -10.08 -0.69
C THR A 2 -3.70 -10.16 -2.10
N THR A 3 -4.20 -9.31 -2.99
CA THR A 3 -3.70 -9.17 -4.36
C THR A 3 -2.66 -8.05 -4.44
N VAL A 4 -1.65 -8.19 -5.30
CA VAL A 4 -0.69 -7.12 -5.60
C VAL A 4 -0.96 -6.60 -7.02
N ALA A 5 -0.97 -5.28 -7.17
CA ALA A 5 -1.00 -4.60 -8.47
C ALA A 5 0.16 -3.62 -8.56
N SER A 6 0.88 -3.65 -9.68
CA SER A 6 2.02 -2.77 -9.98
C SER A 6 1.74 -1.81 -11.12
N THR A 7 0.65 -2.02 -11.87
CA THR A 7 0.23 -1.11 -12.94
C THR A 7 -1.15 -0.52 -12.68
N ARG A 8 -1.44 0.59 -13.37
CA ARG A 8 -2.75 1.22 -13.33
C ARG A 8 -3.85 0.28 -13.83
N ASP A 9 -3.55 -0.50 -14.87
CA ASP A 9 -4.54 -1.39 -15.49
C ASP A 9 -4.84 -2.60 -14.58
N GLU A 10 -3.84 -3.15 -13.89
CA GLU A 10 -4.03 -4.16 -12.84
C GLU A 10 -4.86 -3.60 -11.67
N LEU A 11 -4.53 -2.39 -11.19
CA LEU A 11 -5.29 -1.72 -10.13
C LEU A 11 -6.76 -1.57 -10.54
N PHE A 12 -7.03 -1.07 -11.75
CA PHE A 12 -8.40 -0.94 -12.25
C PHE A 12 -9.11 -2.29 -12.38
N GLY A 13 -8.41 -3.32 -12.87
CA GLY A 13 -8.92 -4.68 -12.98
C GLY A 13 -9.40 -5.22 -11.64
N VAL A 14 -8.56 -5.14 -10.61
CA VAL A 14 -8.91 -5.61 -9.25
C VAL A 14 -10.00 -4.72 -8.63
N ARG A 15 -9.85 -3.39 -8.72
CA ARG A 15 -10.79 -2.44 -8.10
C ARG A 15 -12.23 -2.61 -8.61
N LYS A 16 -12.42 -2.97 -9.89
CA LYS A 16 -13.73 -3.19 -10.49
C LYS A 16 -14.52 -4.33 -9.83
N ALA A 17 -13.81 -5.34 -9.31
CA ALA A 17 -14.40 -6.48 -8.61
C ALA A 17 -14.78 -6.15 -7.16
N LEU A 18 -14.12 -5.20 -6.51
CA LEU A 18 -14.39 -4.79 -5.12
C LEU A 18 -15.71 -4.00 -5.04
N LYS A 19 -16.71 -4.52 -4.31
CA LYS A 19 -18.04 -3.89 -4.14
C LYS A 19 -18.22 -3.37 -2.72
N GLY A 20 -18.95 -2.27 -2.57
CA GLY A 20 -19.13 -1.62 -1.27
C GLY A 20 -18.06 -0.57 -0.97
N ARG A 21 -17.97 -0.19 0.29
CA ARG A 21 -17.11 0.87 0.79
C ARG A 21 -15.66 0.39 0.82
N THR A 22 -14.76 1.21 0.28
CA THR A 22 -13.32 0.92 0.23
C THR A 22 -12.54 2.01 0.95
N ALA A 23 -11.67 1.61 1.88
CA ALA A 23 -10.67 2.50 2.47
C ALA A 23 -9.35 2.38 1.69
N VAL A 24 -8.60 3.47 1.68
CA VAL A 24 -7.24 3.50 1.15
C VAL A 24 -6.31 4.00 2.25
N VAL A 25 -5.27 3.25 2.55
CA VAL A 25 -4.18 3.65 3.45
C VAL A 25 -2.95 3.91 2.59
N MET A 26 -2.60 5.19 2.45
CA MET A 26 -1.46 5.60 1.62
C MET A 26 -0.18 5.51 2.43
N THR A 27 0.81 4.75 1.93
CA THR A 27 2.12 4.61 2.56
C THR A 27 3.25 4.64 1.53
N MET A 28 4.47 4.85 2.02
CA MET A 28 5.70 4.71 1.24
C MET A 28 6.40 3.34 1.44
N GLY A 29 5.80 2.41 2.20
CA GLY A 29 6.47 1.19 2.67
C GLY A 29 7.14 1.37 4.03
N ALA A 30 8.00 0.42 4.41
CA ALA A 30 8.64 0.35 5.72
C ALA A 30 7.60 0.40 6.87
N LEU A 31 6.59 -0.47 6.76
CA LEU A 31 5.43 -0.47 7.64
C LEU A 31 5.84 -0.82 9.07
N HIS A 32 5.23 -0.13 10.03
CA HIS A 32 5.44 -0.32 11.47
C HIS A 32 4.07 -0.29 12.17
N ASP A 33 4.03 -0.46 13.48
CA ASP A 33 2.78 -0.62 14.24
C ASP A 33 1.77 0.52 14.04
N GLY A 34 2.26 1.75 13.86
CA GLY A 34 1.44 2.89 13.45
C GLY A 34 0.66 2.64 12.14
N HIS A 35 1.33 2.15 11.10
CA HIS A 35 0.68 1.80 9.83
C HIS A 35 -0.30 0.63 10.00
N VAL A 36 0.11 -0.41 10.73
CA VAL A 36 -0.74 -1.59 11.05
C VAL A 36 -2.02 -1.16 11.75
N THR A 37 -1.95 -0.18 12.66
CA THR A 37 -3.11 0.38 13.36
C THR A 37 -4.08 1.07 12.39
N LEU A 38 -3.57 1.83 11.42
CA LEU A 38 -4.41 2.45 10.39
C LEU A 38 -5.10 1.41 9.51
N LEU A 39 -4.38 0.35 9.13
CA LEU A 39 -4.94 -0.75 8.32
C LEU A 39 -6.04 -1.51 9.07
N ARG A 40 -5.86 -1.78 10.37
CA ARG A 40 -6.89 -2.42 11.21
C ARG A 40 -8.15 -1.55 11.32
N ARG A 41 -7.99 -0.25 11.58
CA ARG A 41 -9.13 0.69 11.63
C ARG A 41 -9.86 0.82 10.29
N ALA A 42 -9.11 0.82 9.18
CA ALA A 42 -9.70 0.77 7.85
C ALA A 42 -10.54 -0.50 7.69
N ARG A 43 -10.00 -1.67 8.07
CA ARG A 43 -10.67 -2.97 7.97
C ARG A 43 -11.96 -3.05 8.78
N GLU A 44 -12.00 -2.45 9.97
CA GLU A 44 -13.19 -2.38 10.82
C GLU A 44 -14.31 -1.50 10.23
N SER A 45 -13.94 -0.52 9.41
CA SER A 45 -14.84 0.54 8.95
C SER A 45 -15.20 0.42 7.47
N THR A 46 -14.70 -0.55 6.71
CA THR A 46 -15.00 -0.68 5.27
C THR A 46 -15.16 -2.14 4.85
N ASP A 47 -15.71 -2.37 3.66
CA ASP A 47 -15.83 -3.70 3.04
C ASP A 47 -14.50 -4.16 2.43
N HIS A 48 -13.70 -3.20 1.96
CA HIS A 48 -12.37 -3.45 1.40
C HIS A 48 -11.33 -2.44 1.87
N VAL A 49 -10.08 -2.89 1.98
CA VAL A 49 -8.90 -2.08 2.30
C VAL A 49 -7.89 -2.20 1.18
N ILE A 50 -7.43 -1.04 0.70
CA ILE A 50 -6.32 -0.93 -0.24
C ILE A 50 -5.16 -0.26 0.49
N ALA A 51 -3.96 -0.82 0.39
CA ALA A 51 -2.73 -0.15 0.83
C ALA A 51 -1.91 0.27 -0.38
N THR A 52 -1.28 1.46 -0.35
CA THR A 52 -0.25 1.81 -1.33
C THR A 52 1.13 1.61 -0.74
N ILE A 53 2.07 1.11 -1.52
CA ILE A 53 3.50 1.05 -1.17
C ILE A 53 4.26 1.72 -2.31
N PHE A 54 4.57 3.01 -2.15
CA PHE A 54 5.30 3.77 -3.15
C PHE A 54 6.13 4.87 -2.50
N VAL A 55 7.46 4.72 -2.51
CA VAL A 55 8.38 5.79 -2.07
C VAL A 55 8.33 6.91 -3.09
N ASN A 56 7.59 7.98 -2.78
CA ASN A 56 7.37 9.09 -3.70
C ASN A 56 8.59 10.03 -3.70
N PRO A 57 9.39 10.06 -4.77
CA PRO A 57 10.61 10.88 -4.83
C PRO A 57 10.34 12.38 -4.74
N LEU A 58 9.15 12.82 -5.14
CA LEU A 58 8.75 14.23 -5.07
C LEU A 58 8.57 14.73 -3.63
N GLN A 59 8.55 13.81 -2.65
CA GLN A 59 8.46 14.12 -1.22
C GLN A 59 9.82 14.28 -0.53
N PHE A 60 10.93 14.08 -1.26
CA PHE A 60 12.27 14.19 -0.71
C PHE A 60 12.92 15.51 -1.13
N GLY A 61 13.36 16.28 -0.14
CA GLY A 61 14.14 17.50 -0.37
C GLY A 61 15.59 17.24 -0.82
N PRO A 62 16.34 18.27 -1.23
CA PRO A 62 17.73 18.13 -1.69
C PRO A 62 18.70 17.51 -0.66
N ALA A 63 18.39 17.63 0.62
CA ALA A 63 19.18 17.09 1.73
C ALA A 63 18.61 15.78 2.31
N GLU A 64 17.46 15.31 1.80
CA GLU A 64 16.83 14.08 2.26
C GLU A 64 17.21 12.91 1.35
N ASP A 65 17.55 11.79 1.97
CA ASP A 65 18.13 10.67 1.24
C ASP A 65 17.04 9.71 0.74
N PHE A 66 16.54 9.99 -0.47
CA PHE A 66 15.63 9.10 -1.20
C PHE A 66 16.26 7.71 -1.44
N ASP A 67 17.57 7.65 -1.69
CA ASP A 67 18.24 6.40 -2.03
C ASP A 67 18.35 5.49 -0.80
N ARG A 68 18.57 6.06 0.38
CA ARG A 68 18.63 5.33 1.66
C ARG A 68 17.26 5.02 2.28
N TYR A 69 16.16 5.50 1.72
CA TYR A 69 14.83 5.19 2.26
C TYR A 69 14.59 3.66 2.25
N PRO A 70 14.18 3.05 3.39
CA PRO A 70 14.02 1.62 3.51
C PRO A 70 12.97 1.07 2.53
N ARG A 71 13.29 -0.03 1.85
CA ARG A 71 12.41 -0.71 0.88
C ARG A 71 12.27 -2.18 1.28
N THR A 72 11.32 -2.46 2.16
CA THR A 72 11.11 -3.77 2.79
C THR A 72 9.83 -4.45 2.28
N PHE A 73 9.65 -4.50 0.96
CA PHE A 73 8.38 -4.88 0.33
C PHE A 73 7.79 -6.21 0.84
N ASN A 74 8.62 -7.25 0.99
CA ASN A 74 8.16 -8.56 1.47
C ASN A 74 7.64 -8.52 2.91
N GLU A 75 8.29 -7.74 3.79
CA GLU A 75 7.86 -7.56 5.18
C GLU A 75 6.58 -6.72 5.25
N ASP A 76 6.50 -5.67 4.42
CA ASP A 76 5.33 -4.82 4.32
C ASP A 76 4.11 -5.61 3.81
N LEU A 77 4.32 -6.46 2.79
CA LEU A 77 3.28 -7.34 2.26
C LEU A 77 2.81 -8.36 3.31
N ALA A 78 3.73 -8.94 4.09
CA ALA A 78 3.37 -9.87 5.17
C ALA A 78 2.45 -9.20 6.21
N LYS A 79 2.77 -7.96 6.61
CA LYS A 79 1.93 -7.16 7.52
C LYS A 79 0.56 -6.86 6.91
N CYS A 80 0.51 -6.50 5.62
CA CYS A 80 -0.74 -6.27 4.89
C CYS A 80 -1.62 -7.54 4.84
N VAL A 81 -1.03 -8.71 4.60
CA VAL A 81 -1.73 -10.00 4.60
C VAL A 81 -2.30 -10.30 5.98
N GLU A 82 -1.51 -10.12 7.04
CA GLU A 82 -1.93 -10.39 8.42
C GLU A 82 -3.17 -9.59 8.84
N VAL A 83 -3.25 -8.32 8.45
CA VAL A 83 -4.39 -7.44 8.78
C VAL A 83 -5.54 -7.49 7.77
N GLY A 84 -5.46 -8.35 6.76
CA GLY A 84 -6.53 -8.56 5.80
C GLY A 84 -6.71 -7.44 4.77
N VAL A 85 -5.61 -6.84 4.30
CA VAL A 85 -5.64 -5.94 3.14
C VAL A 85 -6.08 -6.71 1.89
N ASP A 86 -7.04 -6.18 1.15
CA ASP A 86 -7.56 -6.81 -0.06
C ASP A 86 -6.62 -6.61 -1.25
N LEU A 87 -6.06 -5.40 -1.38
CA LEU A 87 -5.18 -5.01 -2.50
C LEU A 87 -4.00 -4.16 -2.01
N VAL A 88 -2.79 -4.56 -2.36
CA VAL A 88 -1.59 -3.73 -2.27
C VAL A 88 -1.28 -3.16 -3.65
N PHE A 89 -1.31 -1.84 -3.77
CA PHE A 89 -0.86 -1.14 -4.97
C PHE A 89 0.60 -0.70 -4.79
N ALA A 90 1.50 -1.34 -5.52
CA ALA A 90 2.95 -1.14 -5.43
C ALA A 90 3.54 -0.87 -6.83
N PRO A 91 3.31 0.32 -7.39
CA PRO A 91 3.86 0.68 -8.69
C PRO A 91 5.36 0.88 -8.59
N HIS A 92 6.06 0.52 -9.66
CA HIS A 92 7.44 0.94 -9.86
C HIS A 92 7.47 2.31 -10.54
N ARG A 93 8.57 3.06 -10.37
CA ARG A 93 8.81 4.22 -11.23
C ARG A 93 8.86 3.72 -12.68
N ALA A 94 8.19 4.43 -13.58
CA ALA A 94 8.48 4.28 -15.00
C ALA A 94 9.96 4.63 -15.19
N THR A 95 10.72 3.66 -15.69
CA THR A 95 12.11 3.86 -16.13
C THR A 95 12.16 4.82 -17.31
#